data_AF-A0AAP3GVB2-F1
#
_entry.id   AF-A0AAP3GVB2-F1
#
_cell.length_a   1.000
_cell.length_b   1.000
_cell.length_c   1.000
_cell.angle_alpha   90.00
_cell.angle_beta   90.00
_cell.angle_gamma   90.00
#
_symmetry.space_group_name_H-M   'P 1'
#
loop_
_entity.id
_entity.type
_entity.pdbx_description
1 polymer ?
#
loop_
_entity_poly.entity_id
_entity_poly.type
_entity_poly.pdbx_seq_one_letter_code
_entity_poly.pdbx_strand_id
1 'polypeptide(L)'
;MVLNAIDIANYQAGINPASVDADIIIIKATEGTSYTNPYWKTWADETLKAGKLLAFYHFTHGTNCTEEVNYFLNALGAYANKAMLFLDFEASAVTVGGVPFAKQFLELVKNKTGKTPGIYMSLTVENQLNWSSICNDYPLWVAQYNTMNPQYGFINRDLYGSLKYWKTMTLFQNTSNGYISGWNGGLDLSIFYGDKNDWNNFSTEVDDEMTWKPEVKWNVFGIYKTQGKIPLYDGADLTNIVQENGQDATREGNFIIFDTKQGAARVGTDKQWFSQANGLTKLNPLAVNDKARAICKITADDAYTQNELSAGAKGIKHLPKDSTWQVFGRSGKYLIVGGVTDGKYVDGDKAVIVL
;
A
#
# COMPACT_ATOMS: atom_id res chain seq x y z
N MET A 1 -6.95 7.91 24.51
CA MET A 1 -5.53 7.75 24.93
C MET A 1 -4.67 8.54 23.97
N VAL A 2 -3.45 8.90 24.35
CA VAL A 2 -2.49 9.59 23.47
C VAL A 2 -1.14 8.91 23.56
N LEU A 3 -0.34 9.01 22.49
CA LEU A 3 1.04 8.53 22.45
C LEU A 3 1.99 9.70 22.12
N ASN A 4 3.20 9.61 22.64
CA ASN A 4 4.23 10.61 22.47
C ASN A 4 5.13 10.25 21.28
N ALA A 5 5.27 11.18 20.34
CA ALA A 5 6.03 10.97 19.11
C ALA A 5 7.14 12.00 18.99
N ILE A 6 8.30 11.57 18.51
CA ILE A 6 9.34 12.49 18.00
C ILE A 6 9.55 12.25 16.52
N ASP A 7 9.95 13.30 15.83
CA ASP A 7 10.46 13.20 14.46
C ASP A 7 11.93 13.62 14.39
N ILE A 8 12.71 12.89 13.59
CA ILE A 8 14.17 13.03 13.52
C ILE A 8 14.67 12.97 12.07
N ALA A 9 15.73 13.73 11.82
CA ALA A 9 16.49 13.73 10.57
C ALA A 9 17.98 13.58 10.86
N ASN A 10 18.84 13.64 9.85
CA ASN A 10 20.30 13.54 10.00
C ASN A 10 20.90 14.60 10.96
N TYR A 11 20.16 15.65 11.31
CA TYR A 11 20.54 16.64 12.31
C TYR A 11 20.67 16.05 13.72
N GLN A 12 19.98 14.93 14.01
CA GLN A 12 20.06 14.20 15.28
C GLN A 12 21.04 13.02 15.21
N ALA A 13 22.07 13.10 14.35
CA ALA A 13 23.11 12.08 14.26
C ALA A 13 23.66 11.70 15.65
N GLY A 14 23.69 10.41 15.96
CA GLY A 14 24.11 9.88 17.26
C GLY A 14 22.99 9.67 18.28
N ILE A 15 21.73 10.05 17.98
CA ILE A 15 20.57 9.68 18.80
C ILE A 15 20.39 8.15 18.77
N ASN A 16 20.01 7.58 19.92
CA ASN A 16 19.59 6.19 20.05
C ASN A 16 18.07 6.15 20.32
N PRO A 17 17.23 5.80 19.31
CA PRO A 17 15.78 5.77 19.46
C PRO A 17 15.28 4.85 20.57
N ALA A 18 16.04 3.80 20.94
CA ALA A 18 15.66 2.89 22.01
C ALA A 18 15.68 3.55 23.40
N SER A 19 16.57 4.52 23.63
CA SER A 19 16.72 5.19 24.94
C SER A 19 15.94 6.49 25.10
N VAL A 20 15.36 7.01 24.03
CA VAL A 20 14.56 8.25 24.07
C VAL A 20 13.21 7.98 24.73
N ASP A 21 12.71 8.87 25.57
CA ASP A 21 11.41 8.68 26.24
C ASP A 21 10.22 9.04 25.33
N ALA A 22 10.00 8.25 24.28
CA ALA A 22 8.91 8.42 23.30
C ALA A 22 8.37 7.05 22.83
N ASP A 23 7.08 7.01 22.52
CA ASP A 23 6.37 5.81 22.06
C ASP A 23 6.57 5.56 20.55
N ILE A 24 6.68 6.65 19.79
CA ILE A 24 6.71 6.66 18.33
C ILE A 24 7.94 7.42 17.84
N ILE A 25 8.66 6.83 16.88
CA ILE A 25 9.80 7.46 16.22
C ILE A 25 9.48 7.63 14.74
N ILE A 26 9.44 8.88 14.28
CA ILE A 26 9.13 9.25 12.90
C ILE A 26 10.45 9.70 12.23
N ILE A 27 10.87 9.02 11.18
CA ILE A 27 12.24 9.16 10.65
C ILE A 27 12.21 9.76 9.25
N LYS A 28 12.99 10.82 9.01
CA LYS A 28 13.27 11.27 7.63
C LYS A 28 13.95 10.16 6.87
N ALA A 29 13.31 9.61 5.84
CA ALA A 29 13.93 8.58 5.02
C ALA A 29 14.62 9.20 3.80
N THR A 30 13.90 10.08 3.10
CA THR A 30 14.31 10.61 1.79
C THR A 30 13.85 12.04 1.60
N GLU A 31 14.49 12.74 0.67
CA GLU A 31 14.09 14.06 0.20
C GLU A 31 14.27 14.17 -1.32
N GLY A 32 13.22 14.65 -2.00
CA GLY A 32 13.19 14.75 -3.46
C GLY A 32 13.54 13.42 -4.12
N THR A 33 14.47 13.43 -5.08
CA THR A 33 14.88 12.22 -5.81
C THR A 33 16.36 11.87 -5.63
N SER A 34 17.05 12.51 -4.69
CA SER A 34 18.52 12.45 -4.61
C SER A 34 19.09 12.26 -3.21
N TYR A 35 18.33 12.58 -2.14
CA TYR A 35 18.83 12.48 -0.78
C TYR A 35 18.18 11.32 -0.02
N THR A 36 19.00 10.44 0.52
CA THR A 36 18.58 9.40 1.47
C THR A 36 19.28 9.66 2.80
N ASN A 37 18.54 9.69 3.90
CA ASN A 37 19.12 9.92 5.22
C ASN A 37 20.04 8.74 5.62
N PRO A 38 21.34 8.96 5.88
CA PRO A 38 22.27 7.86 6.15
C PRO A 38 21.95 7.06 7.42
N TYR A 39 21.15 7.61 8.33
CA TYR A 39 20.81 6.97 9.60
C TYR A 39 19.45 6.27 9.62
N TRP A 40 18.62 6.43 8.58
CA TRP A 40 17.20 6.01 8.66
C TRP A 40 17.03 4.55 9.03
N LYS A 41 17.87 3.67 8.47
CA LYS A 41 17.76 2.23 8.65
C LYS A 41 18.20 1.80 10.04
N THR A 42 19.33 2.31 10.52
CA THR A 42 19.82 2.02 11.87
C THR A 42 18.80 2.45 12.91
N TRP A 43 18.25 3.66 12.79
CA TRP A 43 17.23 4.15 13.70
C TRP A 43 15.92 3.37 13.63
N ALA A 44 15.52 2.92 12.44
CA ALA A 44 14.36 2.04 12.29
C ALA A 44 14.57 0.69 12.97
N ASP A 45 15.75 0.08 12.79
CA ASP A 45 16.12 -1.19 13.42
C ASP A 45 16.13 -1.06 14.95
N GLU A 46 16.68 0.02 15.49
CA GLU A 46 16.70 0.31 16.93
C GLU A 46 15.31 0.58 17.51
N THR A 47 14.48 1.32 16.77
CA THR A 47 13.08 1.61 17.14
C THR A 47 12.27 0.32 17.26
N LEU A 48 12.32 -0.53 16.23
CA LEU A 48 11.57 -1.79 16.21
C LEU A 48 12.08 -2.78 17.27
N LYS A 49 13.40 -2.84 17.47
CA LYS A 49 14.00 -3.68 18.52
C LYS A 49 13.55 -3.27 19.93
N ALA A 50 13.31 -1.98 20.15
CA ALA A 50 12.79 -1.45 21.41
C ALA A 50 11.27 -1.66 21.58
N GLY A 51 10.57 -2.24 20.60
CA GLY A 51 9.12 -2.45 20.65
C GLY A 51 8.28 -1.19 20.45
N LYS A 52 8.93 -0.11 19.99
CA LYS A 52 8.31 1.19 19.71
C LYS A 52 7.68 1.23 18.33
N LEU A 53 6.81 2.21 18.13
CA LEU A 53 6.13 2.43 16.87
C LEU A 53 7.01 3.23 15.91
N LEU A 54 6.92 2.90 14.63
CA LEU A 54 7.79 3.44 13.58
C LEU A 54 6.96 4.15 12.52
N ALA A 55 7.43 5.33 12.10
CA ALA A 55 7.00 5.98 10.87
C ALA A 55 8.20 6.47 10.07
N PHE A 56 7.96 6.71 8.78
CA PHE A 56 8.90 7.42 7.92
C PHE A 56 8.21 8.61 7.26
N TYR A 57 8.98 9.67 7.00
CA TYR A 57 8.53 10.76 6.15
C TYR A 57 9.45 10.98 4.95
N HIS A 58 8.84 11.51 3.89
CA HIS A 58 9.51 11.98 2.69
C HIS A 58 9.33 13.49 2.55
N PHE A 59 10.43 14.23 2.57
CA PHE A 59 10.42 15.67 2.32
C PHE A 59 10.32 15.93 0.81
N THR A 60 9.21 16.49 0.36
CA THR A 60 8.97 16.69 -1.07
C THR A 60 9.48 18.02 -1.59
N HIS A 61 9.90 18.06 -2.86
CA HIS A 61 10.15 19.32 -3.58
C HIS A 61 8.96 19.76 -4.44
N GLY A 62 7.97 18.90 -4.65
CA GLY A 62 6.72 19.19 -5.33
C GLY A 62 6.77 19.15 -6.86
N THR A 63 7.79 18.54 -7.47
CA THR A 63 8.01 18.61 -8.94
C THR A 63 7.78 17.28 -9.67
N ASN A 64 8.38 16.17 -9.22
CA ASN A 64 8.37 14.89 -9.92
C ASN A 64 7.70 13.79 -9.08
N CYS A 65 6.39 13.89 -8.88
CA CYS A 65 5.65 13.09 -7.88
C CYS A 65 5.91 11.57 -7.97
N THR A 66 5.81 11.00 -9.18
CA THR A 66 6.04 9.55 -9.37
C THR A 66 7.48 9.14 -9.04
N GLU A 67 8.46 9.98 -9.37
CA GLU A 67 9.87 9.71 -9.08
C GLU A 67 10.16 9.83 -7.59
N GLU A 68 9.64 10.86 -6.92
CA GLU A 68 9.76 11.04 -5.47
C GLU A 68 9.14 9.86 -4.70
N VAL A 69 7.94 9.41 -5.08
CA VAL A 69 7.30 8.22 -4.48
C VAL A 69 8.13 6.96 -4.73
N ASN A 70 8.60 6.74 -5.97
CA ASN A 70 9.43 5.57 -6.26
C ASN A 70 10.73 5.60 -5.47
N TYR A 71 11.38 6.77 -5.36
CA TYR A 71 12.61 6.94 -4.62
C TYR A 71 12.41 6.64 -3.12
N PHE A 72 11.35 7.20 -2.53
CA PHE A 72 10.97 6.96 -1.14
C PHE A 72 10.72 5.48 -0.85
N LEU A 73 9.85 4.82 -1.64
CA LEU A 73 9.49 3.43 -1.41
C LEU A 73 10.63 2.46 -1.73
N ASN A 74 11.47 2.75 -2.72
CA ASN A 74 12.65 1.95 -3.02
C ASN A 74 13.68 2.01 -1.88
N ALA A 75 13.88 3.18 -1.27
CA ALA A 75 14.76 3.32 -0.12
C ALA A 75 14.27 2.48 1.05
N LEU A 76 12.97 2.52 1.34
CA LEU A 76 12.39 1.78 2.47
C LEU A 76 12.31 0.26 2.24
N GLY A 77 12.03 -0.17 1.01
CA GLY A 77 11.79 -1.58 0.69
C GLY A 77 10.76 -2.20 1.64
N ALA A 78 11.11 -3.32 2.27
CA ALA A 78 10.22 -4.02 3.20
C ALA A 78 9.88 -3.24 4.48
N TYR A 79 10.61 -2.17 4.83
CA TYR A 79 10.29 -1.33 5.99
C TYR A 79 9.02 -0.52 5.80
N ALA A 80 8.62 -0.23 4.54
CA ALA A 80 7.33 0.37 4.25
C ALA A 80 6.16 -0.46 4.81
N ASN A 81 6.34 -1.78 4.94
CA ASN A 81 5.34 -2.67 5.50
C ASN A 81 5.29 -2.69 7.04
N LYS A 82 6.23 -2.03 7.73
CA LYS A 82 6.35 -2.03 9.19
C LYS A 82 6.10 -0.67 9.84
N ALA A 83 5.76 0.32 9.05
CA ALA A 83 5.72 1.71 9.47
C ALA A 83 4.50 2.44 8.89
N MET A 84 4.08 3.52 9.54
CA MET A 84 3.24 4.55 8.92
C MET A 84 4.10 5.42 8.00
N LEU A 85 3.54 5.88 6.88
CA LEU A 85 4.25 6.69 5.89
C LEU A 85 3.65 8.08 5.83
N PHE A 86 4.49 9.11 5.85
CA PHE A 86 4.06 10.51 5.75
C PHE A 86 4.67 11.20 4.53
N LEU A 87 3.85 11.99 3.84
CA LEU A 87 4.33 13.07 2.99
C LEU A 87 4.61 14.29 3.86
N ASP A 88 5.85 14.78 3.87
CA ASP A 88 6.20 16.06 4.47
C ASP A 88 6.04 17.17 3.42
N PHE A 89 4.90 17.88 3.49
CA PHE A 89 4.45 18.87 2.51
C PHE A 89 4.66 20.30 3.04
N GLU A 90 5.83 20.85 2.75
CA GLU A 90 6.19 22.21 3.14
C GLU A 90 7.13 22.89 2.13
N ALA A 91 7.64 24.07 2.50
CA ALA A 91 8.58 24.85 1.69
C ALA A 91 8.11 25.04 0.23
N SER A 92 8.95 24.68 -0.75
CA SER A 92 8.66 24.87 -2.17
C SER A 92 7.48 24.02 -2.64
N ALA A 93 7.19 22.88 -2.00
CA ALA A 93 6.11 22.01 -2.44
C ALA A 93 4.73 22.69 -2.36
N VAL A 94 4.55 23.62 -1.42
CA VAL A 94 3.33 24.40 -1.23
C VAL A 94 2.98 25.22 -2.48
N THR A 95 3.98 25.80 -3.14
CA THR A 95 3.79 26.68 -4.30
C THR A 95 4.01 25.97 -5.63
N VAL A 96 4.94 25.02 -5.69
CA VAL A 96 5.32 24.32 -6.91
C VAL A 96 4.35 23.18 -7.22
N GLY A 97 4.09 22.31 -6.24
CA GLY A 97 3.25 21.13 -6.43
C GLY A 97 1.79 21.38 -6.06
N GLY A 98 1.56 22.10 -4.96
CA GLY A 98 0.23 22.38 -4.43
C GLY A 98 -0.56 21.10 -4.06
N VAL A 99 -1.87 21.26 -3.89
CA VAL A 99 -2.80 20.17 -3.56
C VAL A 99 -2.79 19.04 -4.60
N PRO A 100 -2.74 19.29 -5.93
CA PRO A 100 -2.70 18.22 -6.93
C PRO A 100 -1.51 17.28 -6.75
N PHE A 101 -0.32 17.81 -6.47
CA PHE A 101 0.86 17.01 -6.19
C PHE A 101 0.68 16.17 -4.93
N ALA A 102 0.24 16.79 -3.82
CA ALA A 102 0.03 16.09 -2.56
C ALA A 102 -0.97 14.94 -2.71
N LYS A 103 -2.09 15.19 -3.40
CA LYS A 103 -3.08 14.16 -3.72
C LYS A 103 -2.46 13.00 -4.49
N GLN A 104 -1.74 13.31 -5.58
CA GLN A 104 -1.09 12.28 -6.40
C GLN A 104 -0.09 11.46 -5.59
N PHE A 105 0.70 12.09 -4.72
CA PHE A 105 1.67 11.41 -3.88
C PHE A 105 0.99 10.41 -2.95
N LEU A 106 -0.03 10.86 -2.22
CA LEU A 106 -0.78 10.04 -1.27
C LEU A 106 -1.46 8.86 -1.97
N GLU A 107 -2.09 9.09 -3.12
CA GLU A 107 -2.70 8.04 -3.94
C GLU A 107 -1.67 7.03 -4.45
N LEU A 108 -0.51 7.48 -4.93
CA LEU A 108 0.54 6.60 -5.43
C LEU A 108 1.15 5.74 -4.31
N VAL A 109 1.39 6.32 -3.14
CA VAL A 109 1.87 5.56 -1.98
C VAL A 109 0.83 4.53 -1.55
N LYS A 110 -0.45 4.93 -1.46
CA LYS A 110 -1.54 4.00 -1.15
C LYS A 110 -1.64 2.86 -2.16
N ASN A 111 -1.64 3.17 -3.45
CA ASN A 111 -1.72 2.16 -4.51
C ASN A 111 -0.52 1.19 -4.52
N LYS A 112 0.69 1.67 -4.17
CA LYS A 112 1.91 0.84 -4.20
C LYS A 112 2.10 0.00 -2.93
N THR A 113 1.56 0.43 -1.81
CA THR A 113 1.79 -0.21 -0.50
C THR A 113 0.54 -0.88 0.07
N GLY A 114 -0.64 -0.53 -0.43
CA GLY A 114 -1.93 -0.91 0.13
C GLY A 114 -2.33 -0.13 1.39
N LYS A 115 -1.44 0.74 1.90
CA LYS A 115 -1.60 1.44 3.17
C LYS A 115 -2.03 2.87 2.97
N THR A 116 -2.88 3.39 3.84
CA THR A 116 -3.23 4.81 3.83
C THR A 116 -2.07 5.65 4.42
N PRO A 117 -1.33 6.45 3.62
CA PRO A 117 -0.30 7.36 4.14
C PRO A 117 -0.93 8.58 4.82
N GLY A 118 -0.19 9.23 5.71
CA GLY A 118 -0.54 10.55 6.23
C GLY A 118 0.14 11.70 5.49
N ILE A 119 -0.32 12.91 5.78
CA ILE A 119 0.30 14.14 5.29
C ILE A 119 0.67 15.03 6.47
N TYR A 120 1.90 15.54 6.43
CA TYR A 120 2.38 16.57 7.32
C TYR A 120 2.34 17.95 6.67
N MET A 121 1.90 18.95 7.42
CA MET A 121 1.99 20.37 7.06
C MET A 121 1.79 21.27 8.27
N SER A 122 2.17 22.56 8.15
CA SER A 122 1.80 23.56 9.16
C SER A 122 0.30 23.89 9.13
N LEU A 123 -0.24 24.35 10.27
CA LEU A 123 -1.63 24.84 10.34
C LEU A 123 -1.89 25.95 9.30
N THR A 124 -0.91 26.81 9.06
CA THR A 124 -1.02 27.86 8.04
C THR A 124 -1.26 27.27 6.65
N VAL A 125 -0.51 26.25 6.26
CA VAL A 125 -0.67 25.58 4.96
C VAL A 125 -2.02 24.83 4.89
N GLU A 126 -2.44 24.20 5.99
CA GLU A 126 -3.76 23.56 6.10
C GLU A 126 -4.90 24.57 5.87
N ASN A 127 -4.79 25.78 6.41
CA ASN A 127 -5.80 26.83 6.27
C ASN A 127 -5.71 27.58 4.91
N GLN A 128 -4.53 27.61 4.29
CA GLN A 128 -4.22 28.39 3.07
C GLN A 128 -4.73 27.72 1.79
N LEU A 129 -4.53 26.41 1.63
CA LEU A 129 -4.87 25.67 0.41
C LEU A 129 -6.21 24.95 0.54
N ASN A 130 -6.80 24.54 -0.59
CA ASN A 130 -8.08 23.82 -0.59
C ASN A 130 -7.90 22.30 -0.55
N TRP A 131 -8.07 21.72 0.64
CA TRP A 131 -7.82 20.29 0.89
C TRP A 131 -9.04 19.38 0.79
N SER A 132 -10.20 19.89 0.33
CA SER A 132 -11.45 19.11 0.27
C SER A 132 -11.35 17.81 -0.53
N SER A 133 -10.35 17.68 -1.41
CA SER A 133 -10.13 16.50 -2.25
C SER A 133 -9.38 15.34 -1.56
N ILE A 134 -8.81 15.57 -0.37
CA ILE A 134 -8.04 14.57 0.38
C ILE A 134 -8.35 14.53 1.89
N CYS A 135 -8.96 15.58 2.46
CA CYS A 135 -9.06 15.73 3.91
C CYS A 135 -9.94 14.70 4.65
N ASN A 136 -10.76 13.95 3.91
CA ASN A 136 -11.57 12.87 4.48
C ASN A 136 -10.91 11.49 4.39
N ASP A 137 -9.86 11.36 3.56
CA ASP A 137 -9.31 10.06 3.17
C ASP A 137 -7.93 9.78 3.78
N TYR A 138 -7.21 10.82 4.19
CA TYR A 138 -5.83 10.72 4.67
C TYR A 138 -5.63 11.38 6.04
N PRO A 139 -4.93 10.74 7.00
CA PRO A 139 -4.64 11.30 8.30
C PRO A 139 -3.74 12.53 8.23
N LEU A 140 -4.02 13.51 9.11
CA LEU A 140 -3.27 14.76 9.19
C LEU A 140 -2.28 14.73 10.37
N TRP A 141 -1.03 15.01 10.06
CA TRP A 141 -0.01 15.44 11.02
C TRP A 141 0.18 16.95 10.89
N VAL A 142 -0.30 17.72 11.86
CA VAL A 142 -0.25 19.20 11.78
C VAL A 142 0.84 19.77 12.67
N ALA A 143 1.53 20.81 12.20
CA ALA A 143 2.46 21.59 13.00
C ALA A 143 1.88 22.95 13.40
N GLN A 144 2.04 23.31 14.67
CA GLN A 144 1.84 24.68 15.17
C GLN A 144 2.66 24.89 16.43
N TYR A 145 3.52 25.90 16.42
CA TYR A 145 4.33 26.28 17.58
C TYR A 145 3.85 27.63 18.14
N ASN A 146 3.40 27.63 19.39
CA ASN A 146 2.99 28.89 20.06
C ASN A 146 4.20 29.74 20.45
N THR A 147 5.35 29.11 20.63
CA THR A 147 6.62 29.72 20.98
C THR A 147 7.77 28.87 20.46
N MET A 148 8.93 29.49 20.28
CA MET A 148 10.19 28.82 19.95
C MET A 148 11.05 28.54 21.19
N ASN A 149 10.56 28.91 22.38
CA ASN A 149 11.25 28.66 23.64
C ASN A 149 11.37 27.15 23.92
N PRO A 150 12.41 26.73 24.67
CA PRO A 150 12.55 25.34 25.08
C PRO A 150 11.31 24.80 25.77
N GLN A 151 10.84 23.63 25.32
CA GLN A 151 9.77 22.86 25.96
C GLN A 151 10.40 21.64 26.65
N TYR A 152 10.07 21.41 27.92
CA TYR A 152 10.57 20.23 28.65
C TYR A 152 9.45 19.20 28.78
N GLY A 153 9.64 18.03 28.19
CA GLY A 153 8.62 16.99 28.13
C GLY A 153 7.56 17.18 27.03
N PHE A 154 6.70 16.17 26.91
CA PHE A 154 5.53 16.21 26.04
C PHE A 154 4.40 17.01 26.71
N ILE A 155 3.80 17.92 25.94
CA ILE A 155 2.67 18.72 26.40
C ILE A 155 1.49 18.41 25.48
N ASN A 156 0.43 17.81 26.02
CA ASN A 156 -0.83 17.72 25.29
C ASN A 156 -1.60 19.02 25.50
N ARG A 157 -1.76 19.80 24.44
CA ARG A 157 -2.47 21.07 24.45
C ARG A 157 -3.39 21.20 23.25
N ASP A 158 -4.35 22.10 23.39
CA ASP A 158 -5.22 22.46 22.29
C ASP A 158 -4.46 23.27 21.21
N LEU A 159 -4.96 23.15 19.99
CA LEU A 159 -4.55 23.96 18.86
C LEU A 159 -5.03 25.40 19.06
N TYR A 160 -4.16 26.38 18.82
CA TYR A 160 -4.58 27.77 18.78
C TYR A 160 -5.22 28.10 17.42
N GLY A 161 -6.53 28.33 17.38
CA GLY A 161 -7.29 28.42 16.14
C GLY A 161 -7.98 27.10 15.79
N SER A 162 -8.19 26.82 14.51
CA SER A 162 -8.91 25.62 14.07
C SER A 162 -8.39 25.09 12.74
N LEU A 163 -8.52 23.78 12.56
CA LEU A 163 -8.42 23.16 11.24
C LEU A 163 -9.56 23.66 10.36
N LYS A 164 -9.28 23.89 9.08
CA LYS A 164 -10.29 24.37 8.11
C LYS A 164 -10.92 23.24 7.30
N TYR A 165 -10.16 22.20 7.00
CA TYR A 165 -10.57 21.09 6.12
C TYR A 165 -10.64 19.75 6.84
N TRP A 166 -9.67 19.44 7.69
CA TRP A 166 -9.72 18.22 8.50
C TRP A 166 -10.64 18.40 9.71
N LYS A 167 -11.44 17.38 10.03
CA LYS A 167 -12.28 17.36 11.23
C LYS A 167 -11.47 17.10 12.50
N THR A 168 -10.41 16.31 12.38
CA THR A 168 -9.51 15.93 13.47
C THR A 168 -8.08 15.89 12.95
N MET A 169 -7.12 16.11 13.85
CA MET A 169 -5.70 15.83 13.61
C MET A 169 -5.35 14.46 14.18
N THR A 170 -4.56 13.70 13.44
CA THR A 170 -4.04 12.39 13.86
C THR A 170 -2.79 12.58 14.71
N LEU A 171 -1.88 13.46 14.28
CA LEU A 171 -0.72 13.89 15.04
C LEU A 171 -0.67 15.42 15.13
N PHE A 172 -0.18 15.92 16.26
CA PHE A 172 0.07 17.33 16.47
C PHE A 172 1.50 17.59 16.92
N GLN A 173 2.33 18.15 16.05
CA GLN A 173 3.64 18.67 16.39
C GLN A 173 3.52 20.07 16.99
N ASN A 174 3.84 20.19 18.26
CA ASN A 174 3.55 21.41 19.03
C ASN A 174 4.77 22.23 19.42
N THR A 175 5.98 21.71 19.18
CA THR A 175 7.26 22.38 19.35
C THR A 175 8.32 21.76 18.43
N SER A 176 9.29 22.58 18.04
CA SER A 176 10.54 22.18 17.39
C SER A 176 11.78 22.29 18.30
N ASN A 177 11.57 22.60 19.58
CA ASN A 177 12.63 22.84 20.55
C ASN A 177 12.32 22.14 21.88
N GLY A 178 11.98 20.86 21.80
CA GLY A 178 11.66 20.00 22.93
C GLY A 178 12.88 19.31 23.53
N TYR A 179 12.88 19.12 24.85
CA TYR A 179 13.90 18.43 25.61
C TYR A 179 13.25 17.30 26.42
N ILE A 180 13.67 16.08 26.15
CA ILE A 180 13.18 14.85 26.79
C ILE A 180 14.35 13.95 27.16
N SER A 181 14.11 12.97 28.05
CA SER A 181 15.15 12.02 28.45
C SER A 181 15.64 11.20 27.25
N GLY A 182 16.94 10.92 27.21
CA GLY A 182 17.60 10.11 26.18
C GLY A 182 18.21 10.90 25.01
N TRP A 183 18.10 12.24 24.99
CA TRP A 183 18.79 13.12 24.03
C TRP A 183 19.08 14.50 24.64
N ASN A 184 20.26 15.06 24.35
CA ASN A 184 20.73 16.32 24.97
C ASN A 184 20.57 17.56 24.06
N GLY A 185 19.81 17.45 22.96
CA GLY A 185 19.51 18.55 22.04
C GLY A 185 18.01 18.78 21.88
N GLY A 186 17.65 19.85 21.18
CA GLY A 186 16.26 20.12 20.80
C GLY A 186 15.71 19.03 19.87
N LEU A 187 14.45 18.66 20.08
CA LEU A 187 13.67 17.71 19.28
C LEU A 187 12.32 18.30 18.90
N ASP A 188 11.84 17.86 17.75
CA ASP A 188 10.46 18.05 17.35
C ASP A 188 9.56 17.07 18.14
N LEU A 189 8.59 17.59 18.89
CA LEU A 189 7.70 16.80 19.74
C LEU A 189 6.26 16.86 19.23
N SER A 190 5.67 15.67 19.09
CA SER A 190 4.32 15.46 18.59
C SER A 190 3.48 14.63 19.56
N ILE A 191 2.16 14.89 19.58
CA ILE A 191 1.16 14.05 20.26
C ILE A 191 0.34 13.33 19.21
N PHE A 192 0.30 12.00 19.28
CA PHE A 192 -0.61 11.17 18.50
C PHE A 192 -1.93 10.97 19.26
N TYR A 193 -3.05 11.29 18.61
CA TYR A 193 -4.39 11.17 19.19
C TYR A 193 -5.00 9.80 18.90
N GLY A 194 -4.43 8.78 19.54
CA GLY A 194 -4.87 7.40 19.46
C GLY A 194 -4.04 6.50 20.37
N ASP A 195 -4.29 5.20 20.32
CA ASP A 195 -3.49 4.18 20.98
C ASP A 195 -2.64 3.35 20.01
N LYS A 196 -1.96 2.32 20.53
CA LYS A 196 -1.10 1.46 19.72
C LYS A 196 -1.86 0.65 18.66
N ASN A 197 -3.14 0.32 18.90
CA ASN A 197 -3.97 -0.36 17.92
C ASN A 197 -4.37 0.60 16.80
N ASP A 198 -4.75 1.83 17.15
CA ASP A 198 -5.03 2.88 16.15
C ASP A 198 -3.82 3.09 15.23
N TRP A 199 -2.61 3.15 15.79
CA TRP A 199 -1.37 3.25 15.01
C TRP A 199 -1.14 2.03 14.11
N ASN A 200 -1.35 0.83 14.65
CA ASN A 200 -1.15 -0.39 13.90
C ASN A 200 -2.09 -0.46 12.70
N ASN A 201 -3.33 0.00 12.81
CA ASN A 201 -4.24 0.04 11.65
C ASN A 201 -3.65 0.85 10.47
N PHE A 202 -3.01 2.00 10.71
CA PHE A 202 -2.34 2.76 9.66
C PHE A 202 -1.08 2.09 9.10
N SER A 203 -0.40 1.27 9.91
CA SER A 203 0.85 0.59 9.54
C SER A 203 0.65 -0.87 9.14
N THR A 204 -0.56 -1.43 9.19
CA THR A 204 -0.87 -2.81 8.83
C THR A 204 -2.07 -2.93 7.89
N GLU A 205 -2.60 -1.83 7.34
CA GLU A 205 -3.44 -1.85 6.13
C GLU A 205 -2.62 -2.39 4.96
N VAL A 206 -2.35 -3.69 4.96
CA VAL A 206 -2.01 -4.40 3.75
C VAL A 206 -3.31 -4.45 2.98
N ASP A 207 -3.39 -3.74 1.85
CA ASP A 207 -4.46 -3.99 0.91
C ASP A 207 -4.37 -5.48 0.52
N ASP A 208 -5.24 -6.27 1.13
CA ASP A 208 -5.36 -7.69 0.88
C ASP A 208 -5.53 -7.95 -0.62
N GLU A 209 -6.11 -7.01 -1.39
CA GLU A 209 -6.23 -7.11 -2.85
C GLU A 209 -4.88 -7.03 -3.57
N MET A 210 -4.01 -6.09 -3.17
CA MET A 210 -2.71 -5.87 -3.80
C MET A 210 -1.68 -6.95 -3.46
N THR A 211 -1.78 -7.56 -2.28
CA THR A 211 -0.88 -8.63 -1.84
C THR A 211 -1.36 -10.03 -2.15
N TRP A 212 -2.67 -10.23 -2.30
CA TRP A 212 -3.22 -11.51 -2.70
C TRP A 212 -3.04 -11.72 -4.20
N LYS A 213 -2.08 -12.57 -4.58
CA LYS A 213 -1.77 -12.90 -5.97
C LYS A 213 -2.15 -14.34 -6.29
N PRO A 214 -3.45 -14.66 -6.48
CA PRO A 214 -3.87 -16.02 -6.72
C PRO A 214 -3.31 -16.51 -8.07
N GLU A 215 -2.96 -17.79 -8.09
CA GLU A 215 -2.43 -18.47 -9.26
C GLU A 215 -3.53 -19.31 -9.89
N VAL A 216 -3.83 -19.07 -11.16
CA VAL A 216 -4.94 -19.71 -11.87
C VAL A 216 -4.51 -20.27 -13.21
N LYS A 217 -5.24 -21.25 -13.74
CA LYS A 217 -5.02 -21.67 -15.12
C LYS A 217 -5.42 -20.58 -16.11
N TRP A 218 -4.79 -20.60 -17.28
CA TRP A 218 -5.01 -19.63 -18.37
C TRP A 218 -6.49 -19.49 -18.80
N ASN A 219 -7.30 -20.53 -18.62
CA ASN A 219 -8.72 -20.58 -18.97
C ASN A 219 -9.68 -20.37 -17.79
N VAL A 220 -9.19 -20.16 -16.58
CA VAL A 220 -10.02 -19.81 -15.42
C VAL A 220 -10.36 -18.32 -15.51
N PHE A 221 -11.65 -17.99 -15.45
CA PHE A 221 -12.14 -16.62 -15.64
C PHE A 221 -11.71 -15.66 -14.52
N GLY A 222 -11.70 -16.12 -13.27
CA GLY A 222 -11.19 -15.35 -12.13
C GLY A 222 -11.25 -16.14 -10.83
N ILE A 223 -10.80 -15.53 -9.75
CA ILE A 223 -10.95 -16.04 -8.38
C ILE A 223 -11.59 -14.96 -7.52
N TYR A 224 -12.48 -15.39 -6.64
CA TYR A 224 -13.13 -14.60 -5.61
C TYR A 224 -12.62 -15.06 -4.24
N LYS A 225 -12.26 -14.13 -3.35
CA LYS A 225 -11.93 -14.40 -1.94
C LYS A 225 -12.96 -13.70 -1.06
N THR A 226 -13.65 -14.45 -0.21
CA THR A 226 -14.59 -13.85 0.76
C THR A 226 -13.83 -13.08 1.84
N GLN A 227 -14.44 -12.02 2.37
CA GLN A 227 -13.95 -11.34 3.59
C GLN A 227 -14.76 -11.83 4.80
N GLY A 228 -14.39 -13.01 5.29
CA GLY A 228 -15.14 -13.74 6.31
C GLY A 228 -16.30 -14.56 5.72
N LYS A 229 -17.28 -14.90 6.56
CA LYS A 229 -18.50 -15.63 6.14
C LYS A 229 -19.51 -14.66 5.53
N ILE A 230 -19.87 -14.89 4.27
CA ILE A 230 -20.78 -14.03 3.51
C ILE A 230 -21.99 -14.80 2.98
N PRO A 231 -23.14 -14.15 2.76
CA PRO A 231 -24.33 -14.78 2.20
C PRO A 231 -24.11 -15.24 0.76
N LEU A 232 -24.71 -16.38 0.41
CA LEU A 232 -24.75 -16.91 -0.94
C LEU A 232 -26.12 -16.60 -1.57
N TYR A 233 -26.12 -15.93 -2.72
CA TYR A 233 -27.32 -15.52 -3.43
C TYR A 233 -27.66 -16.45 -4.60
N ASP A 234 -28.95 -16.59 -4.90
CA ASP A 234 -29.42 -17.43 -6.02
C ASP A 234 -29.42 -16.72 -7.38
N GLY A 235 -29.09 -15.42 -7.40
CA GLY A 235 -29.09 -14.58 -8.59
C GLY A 235 -28.11 -13.39 -8.50
N ALA A 236 -27.77 -12.83 -9.67
CA ALA A 236 -26.85 -11.70 -9.80
C ALA A 236 -27.43 -10.35 -9.35
N ASP A 237 -28.73 -10.28 -9.09
CA ASP A 237 -29.43 -9.12 -8.53
C ASP A 237 -29.29 -9.03 -7.00
N LEU A 238 -28.72 -10.07 -6.37
CA LEU A 238 -28.42 -10.13 -4.94
C LEU A 238 -29.66 -9.96 -4.04
N THR A 239 -30.82 -10.42 -4.51
CA THR A 239 -32.10 -10.25 -3.81
C THR A 239 -32.44 -11.41 -2.88
N ASN A 240 -32.28 -12.66 -3.34
CA ASN A 240 -32.63 -13.84 -2.55
C ASN A 240 -31.39 -14.61 -2.09
N ILE A 241 -31.33 -14.87 -0.78
CA ILE A 241 -30.29 -15.71 -0.17
C ILE A 241 -30.70 -17.18 -0.31
N VAL A 242 -29.75 -18.01 -0.77
CA VAL A 242 -29.92 -19.46 -0.88
C VAL A 242 -30.24 -20.04 0.50
N GLN A 243 -31.24 -20.91 0.56
CA GLN A 243 -31.61 -21.62 1.78
C GLN A 243 -31.02 -23.04 1.78
N GLU A 244 -30.34 -23.41 2.86
CA GLU A 244 -29.83 -24.76 3.10
C GLU A 244 -30.31 -25.24 4.47
N ASN A 245 -31.05 -26.34 4.51
CA ASN A 245 -31.68 -26.88 5.74
C ASN A 245 -32.54 -25.85 6.51
N GLY A 246 -33.20 -24.95 5.77
CA GLY A 246 -34.07 -23.92 6.35
C GLY A 246 -33.30 -22.77 7.02
N GLN A 247 -32.04 -22.54 6.64
CA GLN A 247 -31.22 -21.43 7.10
C GLN A 247 -30.53 -20.74 5.91
N ASP A 248 -30.21 -19.46 6.08
CA ASP A 248 -29.43 -18.68 5.12
C ASP A 248 -28.05 -19.32 4.90
N ALA A 249 -27.78 -19.68 3.64
CA ALA A 249 -26.50 -20.24 3.25
C ALA A 249 -25.42 -19.17 3.30
N THR A 250 -24.35 -19.46 4.04
CA THR A 250 -23.14 -18.65 4.07
C THR A 250 -21.93 -19.49 3.66
N ARG A 251 -20.90 -18.83 3.14
CA ARG A 251 -19.64 -19.45 2.73
C ARG A 251 -18.46 -18.56 3.07
N GLU A 252 -17.30 -19.18 3.22
CA GLU A 252 -16.03 -18.51 3.44
C GLU A 252 -14.94 -19.25 2.66
N GLY A 253 -14.01 -18.51 2.05
CA GLY A 253 -12.86 -19.07 1.35
C GLY A 253 -12.63 -18.47 -0.04
N ASN A 254 -11.93 -19.24 -0.89
CA ASN A 254 -11.59 -18.86 -2.26
C ASN A 254 -12.41 -19.68 -3.26
N PHE A 255 -12.94 -19.03 -4.28
CA PHE A 255 -13.85 -19.62 -5.25
C PHE A 255 -13.47 -19.24 -6.67
N ILE A 256 -13.64 -20.17 -7.61
CA ILE A 256 -13.52 -19.86 -9.05
C ILE A 256 -14.72 -19.00 -9.46
N ILE A 257 -14.45 -17.91 -10.15
CA ILE A 257 -15.48 -17.09 -10.78
C ILE A 257 -15.80 -17.70 -12.13
N PHE A 258 -17.09 -17.90 -12.40
CA PHE A 258 -17.61 -18.38 -13.69
C PHE A 258 -18.26 -17.28 -14.52
N ASP A 259 -18.70 -16.19 -13.88
CA ASP A 259 -19.29 -15.01 -14.53
C ASP A 259 -19.32 -13.83 -13.55
N THR A 260 -19.40 -12.60 -14.06
CA THR A 260 -19.64 -11.39 -13.27
C THR A 260 -20.74 -10.54 -13.90
N LYS A 261 -21.70 -10.10 -13.10
CA LYS A 261 -22.84 -9.31 -13.57
C LYS A 261 -23.36 -8.40 -12.46
N GLN A 262 -23.60 -7.13 -12.77
CA GLN A 262 -24.25 -6.17 -11.85
C GLN A 262 -23.59 -6.07 -10.45
N GLY A 263 -22.26 -6.19 -10.37
CA GLY A 263 -21.55 -6.16 -9.09
C GLY A 263 -21.62 -7.48 -8.31
N ALA A 264 -22.06 -8.57 -8.93
CA ALA A 264 -22.06 -9.92 -8.38
C ALA A 264 -21.08 -10.83 -9.15
N ALA A 265 -20.47 -11.78 -8.45
CA ALA A 265 -19.62 -12.83 -9.00
C ALA A 265 -20.27 -14.20 -8.83
N ARG A 266 -20.46 -14.94 -9.92
CA ARG A 266 -20.95 -16.32 -9.88
C ARG A 266 -19.82 -17.26 -9.56
N VAL A 267 -19.98 -18.05 -8.49
CA VAL A 267 -18.91 -18.88 -7.89
C VAL A 267 -19.19 -20.38 -7.90
N GLY A 268 -20.34 -20.78 -8.46
CA GLY A 268 -20.71 -22.18 -8.59
C GLY A 268 -21.76 -22.38 -9.68
N THR A 269 -22.68 -23.30 -9.46
CA THR A 269 -23.81 -23.52 -10.39
C THR A 269 -24.63 -22.24 -10.56
N ASP A 270 -25.50 -22.17 -11.57
CA ASP A 270 -26.22 -20.94 -12.01
C ASP A 270 -26.89 -20.11 -10.89
N LYS A 271 -27.06 -20.67 -9.69
CA LYS A 271 -27.68 -20.09 -8.50
C LYS A 271 -26.71 -19.86 -7.33
N GLN A 272 -25.44 -19.60 -7.60
CA GLN A 272 -24.44 -19.39 -6.55
C GLN A 272 -23.64 -18.11 -6.84
N TRP A 273 -24.10 -17.01 -6.26
CA TRP A 273 -23.56 -15.67 -6.47
C TRP A 273 -23.11 -15.05 -5.16
N PHE A 274 -22.00 -14.31 -5.21
CA PHE A 274 -21.58 -13.41 -4.15
C PHE A 274 -21.65 -11.96 -4.61
N SER A 275 -21.95 -11.06 -3.69
CA SER A 275 -21.76 -9.62 -3.90
C SER A 275 -20.28 -9.30 -3.96
N GLN A 276 -19.81 -8.63 -5.02
CA GLN A 276 -18.42 -8.17 -5.10
C GLN A 276 -18.06 -7.13 -4.05
N ALA A 277 -19.05 -6.53 -3.37
CA ALA A 277 -18.81 -5.63 -2.23
C ALA A 277 -18.42 -6.38 -0.94
N ASN A 278 -18.52 -7.71 -0.90
CA ASN A 278 -18.24 -8.51 0.31
C ASN A 278 -16.99 -9.40 0.16
N GLY A 279 -16.12 -9.08 -0.79
CA GLY A 279 -14.91 -9.85 -1.03
C GLY A 279 -14.09 -9.30 -2.18
N LEU A 280 -12.96 -9.96 -2.43
CA LEU A 280 -11.99 -9.54 -3.42
C LEU A 280 -12.22 -10.33 -4.71
N THR A 281 -12.27 -9.62 -5.84
CA THR A 281 -12.42 -10.23 -7.16
C THR A 281 -11.17 -9.97 -8.00
N LYS A 282 -10.51 -11.04 -8.43
CA LYS A 282 -9.44 -10.94 -9.44
C LYS A 282 -9.82 -11.70 -10.69
N LEU A 283 -9.87 -10.97 -11.81
CA LEU A 283 -10.20 -11.54 -13.12
C LEU A 283 -8.93 -11.85 -13.90
N ASN A 284 -8.94 -12.98 -14.59
CA ASN A 284 -7.86 -13.37 -15.49
C ASN A 284 -8.02 -12.66 -16.84
N PRO A 285 -7.15 -11.71 -17.18
CA PRO A 285 -7.30 -10.93 -18.41
C PRO A 285 -7.18 -11.80 -19.66
N LEU A 286 -6.46 -12.93 -19.61
CA LEU A 286 -6.31 -13.86 -20.72
C LEU A 286 -7.53 -14.75 -20.93
N ALA A 287 -8.37 -14.96 -19.91
CA ALA A 287 -9.62 -15.68 -20.06
C ALA A 287 -10.71 -14.82 -20.74
N VAL A 288 -10.56 -13.50 -20.68
CA VAL A 288 -11.50 -12.53 -21.28
C VAL A 288 -11.02 -12.05 -22.65
N ASN A 289 -9.70 -11.88 -22.83
CA ASN A 289 -9.11 -11.35 -24.05
C ASN A 289 -7.78 -12.04 -24.37
N ASP A 290 -7.75 -12.78 -25.47
CA ASP A 290 -6.57 -13.53 -25.93
C ASP A 290 -5.35 -12.65 -26.26
N LYS A 291 -5.54 -11.33 -26.43
CA LYS A 291 -4.45 -10.38 -26.68
C LYS A 291 -3.98 -9.66 -25.42
N ALA A 292 -4.56 -9.94 -24.26
CA ALA A 292 -4.24 -9.24 -23.04
C ALA A 292 -2.82 -9.54 -22.54
N ARG A 293 -2.31 -8.65 -21.68
CA ARG A 293 -1.05 -8.84 -20.97
C ARG A 293 -1.31 -9.51 -19.64
N ALA A 294 -0.40 -10.38 -19.24
CA ALA A 294 -0.43 -11.01 -17.92
C ALA A 294 0.99 -11.39 -17.48
N ILE A 295 1.08 -11.95 -16.29
CA ILE A 295 2.28 -12.59 -15.77
C ILE A 295 1.96 -14.08 -15.60
N CYS A 296 2.83 -14.95 -16.08
CA CYS A 296 2.74 -16.37 -15.78
C CYS A 296 3.93 -16.86 -14.97
N LYS A 297 3.70 -17.89 -14.15
CA LYS A 297 4.73 -18.64 -13.42
C LYS A 297 4.76 -20.06 -13.95
N ILE A 298 5.94 -20.57 -14.25
CA ILE A 298 6.15 -21.93 -14.73
C ILE A 298 6.00 -22.92 -13.57
N THR A 299 5.23 -23.98 -13.77
CA THR A 299 4.94 -24.98 -12.72
C THR A 299 5.52 -26.35 -13.02
N ALA A 300 5.89 -26.63 -14.28
CA ALA A 300 6.45 -27.90 -14.70
C ALA A 300 7.96 -27.80 -14.96
N ASP A 301 8.70 -28.83 -14.55
CA ASP A 301 10.16 -28.93 -14.74
C ASP A 301 10.57 -29.13 -16.21
N ASP A 302 9.64 -29.60 -17.05
CA ASP A 302 9.82 -29.86 -18.47
C ASP A 302 9.19 -28.77 -19.36
N ALA A 303 8.94 -27.58 -18.81
CA ALA A 303 8.42 -26.45 -19.58
C ALA A 303 9.45 -25.91 -20.57
N TYR A 304 8.99 -25.55 -21.76
CA TYR A 304 9.83 -24.97 -22.80
C TYR A 304 9.01 -24.06 -23.72
N THR A 305 9.70 -23.14 -24.39
CA THR A 305 9.12 -22.34 -25.48
C THR A 305 9.39 -22.98 -26.83
N GLN A 306 8.54 -22.72 -27.82
CA GLN A 306 8.72 -23.13 -29.22
C GLN A 306 8.28 -22.01 -30.17
N ASN A 307 8.81 -21.98 -31.40
CA ASN A 307 8.51 -20.92 -32.37
C ASN A 307 7.11 -21.03 -32.99
N GLU A 308 6.58 -22.24 -33.06
CA GLU A 308 5.27 -22.55 -33.65
C GLU A 308 4.47 -23.45 -32.73
N LEU A 309 3.16 -23.60 -32.96
CA LEU A 309 2.26 -24.40 -32.11
C LEU A 309 2.31 -25.91 -32.40
N SER A 310 3.08 -26.33 -33.40
CA SER A 310 3.23 -27.72 -33.83
C SER A 310 4.26 -28.47 -33.00
N ALA A 311 4.06 -29.79 -32.84
CA ALA A 311 5.05 -30.66 -32.20
C ALA A 311 6.35 -30.70 -33.01
N GLY A 312 7.51 -30.68 -32.33
CA GLY A 312 8.82 -30.69 -32.97
C GLY A 312 9.26 -29.37 -33.61
N ALA A 313 8.57 -28.26 -33.30
CA ALA A 313 8.94 -26.93 -33.77
C ALA A 313 10.34 -26.52 -33.28
N LYS A 314 11.05 -25.73 -34.11
CA LYS A 314 12.36 -25.15 -33.76
C LYS A 314 12.22 -24.11 -32.63
N GLY A 315 13.36 -23.74 -32.02
CA GLY A 315 13.41 -22.69 -31.00
C GLY A 315 13.09 -23.17 -29.59
N ILE A 316 13.39 -24.44 -29.28
CA ILE A 316 13.21 -25.00 -27.94
C ILE A 316 14.13 -24.31 -26.95
N LYS A 317 13.55 -23.64 -25.96
CA LYS A 317 14.26 -23.11 -24.80
C LYS A 317 13.54 -23.53 -23.54
N HIS A 318 14.23 -24.28 -22.69
CA HIS A 318 13.68 -24.73 -21.41
C HIS A 318 13.49 -23.54 -20.48
N LEU A 319 12.34 -23.52 -19.81
CA LEU A 319 12.00 -22.52 -18.81
C LEU A 319 12.15 -23.15 -17.43
N PRO A 320 12.93 -22.54 -16.52
CA PRO A 320 13.05 -23.06 -15.16
C PRO A 320 11.69 -23.08 -14.46
N LYS A 321 11.41 -24.13 -13.69
CA LYS A 321 10.27 -24.14 -12.77
C LYS A 321 10.34 -22.96 -11.80
N ASP A 322 9.19 -22.42 -11.43
CA ASP A 322 9.00 -21.23 -10.60
C ASP A 322 9.53 -19.92 -11.21
N SER A 323 10.06 -19.95 -12.42
CA SER A 323 10.38 -18.72 -13.14
C SER A 323 9.12 -18.00 -13.61
N THR A 324 9.19 -16.67 -13.61
CA THR A 324 8.07 -15.78 -13.93
C THR A 324 8.34 -15.05 -15.24
N TRP A 325 7.33 -15.00 -16.10
CA TRP A 325 7.44 -14.45 -17.46
C TRP A 325 6.29 -13.52 -17.79
N GLN A 326 6.59 -12.47 -18.55
CA GLN A 326 5.56 -11.62 -19.16
C GLN A 326 4.87 -12.37 -20.29
N VAL A 327 3.53 -12.33 -20.29
CA VAL A 327 2.67 -12.90 -21.31
C VAL A 327 2.12 -11.78 -22.19
N PHE A 328 2.26 -11.93 -23.50
CA PHE A 328 1.83 -10.98 -24.53
C PHE A 328 0.52 -11.41 -25.23
N GLY A 329 -0.14 -12.42 -24.69
CA GLY A 329 -1.40 -12.97 -25.20
C GLY A 329 -1.36 -14.49 -25.19
N ARG A 330 -2.38 -15.11 -25.78
CA ARG A 330 -2.46 -16.56 -25.95
C ARG A 330 -3.01 -16.94 -27.32
N SER A 331 -2.72 -18.17 -27.73
CA SER A 331 -3.33 -18.80 -28.90
C SER A 331 -3.77 -20.21 -28.52
N GLY A 332 -5.09 -20.42 -28.40
CA GLY A 332 -5.62 -21.62 -27.76
C GLY A 332 -5.10 -21.72 -26.32
N LYS A 333 -4.49 -22.85 -25.99
CA LYS A 333 -3.88 -23.10 -24.67
C LYS A 333 -2.46 -22.56 -24.52
N TYR A 334 -1.84 -22.08 -25.59
CA TYR A 334 -0.43 -21.66 -25.57
C TYR A 334 -0.30 -20.19 -25.20
N LEU A 335 0.54 -19.89 -24.22
CA LEU A 335 0.86 -18.52 -23.82
C LEU A 335 1.98 -17.98 -24.71
N ILE A 336 1.86 -16.71 -25.09
CA ILE A 336 2.86 -16.01 -25.90
C ILE A 336 3.84 -15.32 -24.94
N VAL A 337 5.05 -15.85 -24.84
CA VAL A 337 6.13 -15.36 -23.98
C VAL A 337 7.38 -15.11 -24.83
N GLY A 338 8.20 -14.12 -24.49
CA GLY A 338 9.47 -13.87 -25.18
C GLY A 338 9.36 -13.41 -26.65
N GLY A 339 10.49 -13.48 -27.38
CA GLY A 339 10.64 -13.06 -28.78
C GLY A 339 11.08 -14.19 -29.72
N VAL A 340 11.21 -13.90 -31.02
CA VAL A 340 11.52 -14.90 -32.07
C VAL A 340 12.84 -15.65 -31.82
N THR A 341 13.79 -15.05 -31.10
CA THR A 341 15.07 -15.63 -30.72
C THR A 341 15.01 -16.54 -29.49
N ASP A 342 13.99 -16.42 -28.65
CA ASP A 342 13.86 -17.10 -27.36
C ASP A 342 12.79 -18.21 -27.35
N GLY A 343 12.18 -18.49 -28.49
CA GLY A 343 10.93 -19.26 -28.56
C GLY A 343 9.75 -18.43 -28.07
N LYS A 344 8.58 -18.60 -28.70
CA LYS A 344 7.43 -17.70 -28.52
C LYS A 344 6.28 -18.30 -27.72
N TYR A 345 6.05 -19.60 -27.86
CA TYR A 345 4.86 -20.26 -27.32
C TYR A 345 5.25 -21.25 -26.23
N VAL A 346 4.65 -21.10 -25.05
CA VAL A 346 4.74 -22.08 -23.96
C VAL A 346 3.37 -22.73 -23.75
N ASP A 347 3.34 -24.03 -23.45
CA ASP A 347 2.09 -24.73 -23.12
C ASP A 347 1.52 -24.17 -21.81
N GLY A 348 0.32 -23.60 -21.86
CA GLY A 348 -0.35 -23.03 -20.69
C GLY A 348 -0.71 -24.06 -19.63
N ASP A 349 -0.71 -25.36 -19.95
CA ASP A 349 -0.88 -26.42 -18.94
C ASP A 349 0.35 -26.58 -18.03
N LYS A 350 1.50 -26.03 -18.44
CA LYS A 350 2.77 -26.03 -17.70
C LYS A 350 3.02 -24.72 -16.94
N ALA A 351 2.02 -23.84 -16.90
CA ALA A 351 2.11 -22.54 -16.27
C ALA A 351 0.78 -22.16 -15.56
N VAL A 352 0.89 -21.20 -14.66
CA VAL A 352 -0.26 -20.53 -14.03
C VAL A 352 -0.15 -19.04 -14.28
N ILE A 353 -1.29 -18.37 -14.41
CA ILE A 353 -1.39 -16.91 -14.46
C ILE A 353 -1.44 -16.37 -13.04
N VAL A 354 -0.59 -15.40 -12.75
CA VAL A 354 -0.53 -14.70 -11.46
C VAL A 354 -1.39 -13.46 -11.57
N LEU A 355 -2.48 -13.39 -10.79
CA LEU A 355 -3.44 -12.28 -10.80
C LEU A 355 -3.14 -11.18 -9.77
#